data_AF-A0A7Y4L4S1-F1
#
_entry.id   AF-A0A7Y4L4S1-F1
#
_cell.length_a   1.000
_cell.length_b   1.000
_cell.length_c   1.000
_cell.angle_alpha   90.00
_cell.angle_beta   90.00
_cell.angle_gamma   90.00
#
_symmetry.space_group_name_H-M   'P 1'
#
loop_
_entity.id
_entity.type
_entity.pdbx_description
1 polymer ?
#
loop_
_entity_poly.entity_id
_entity_poly.type
_entity_poly.pdbx_seq_one_letter_code
_entity_poly.pdbx_strand_id
1 'polypeptide(L)'
;MGEEQPSPRRRAVKLDPLPRWLTGLVGAVMLSAGGTATFTQDVEAGPVALIVSGSLFVLIGIAGVLPTRLKVGEGEAEWIEVVGEAIETVVEAVRPEARVQVEHALQELYSFAPEVAQVVRQASAGEYVLLSRLASSVERLGLEIALEPGIRVNGARPDAIVTDDIGRKLWVIAIGRRLKSWQVGVTRQLLTRIKAQNETFVGVLIIAPALQGNEQRTDRTSDGTIWVALARKGFEGDFDHALGEAFDLHR
;
A
#
# COMPACT_ATOMS: atom_id res chain seq x y z
N MET A 1 20.66 34.67 -16.26
CA MET A 1 19.63 34.19 -17.21
C MET A 1 20.13 32.85 -17.73
N GLY A 2 19.64 31.74 -17.15
CA GLY A 2 19.95 30.42 -17.66
C GLY A 2 18.99 30.09 -18.79
N GLU A 3 19.52 29.71 -19.95
CA GLU A 3 18.71 29.19 -21.06
C GLU A 3 18.05 27.89 -20.59
N GLU A 4 16.73 27.89 -20.40
CA GLU A 4 15.94 26.67 -20.27
C GLU A 4 16.15 25.85 -21.55
N GLN A 5 16.95 24.80 -21.46
CA GLN A 5 17.08 23.85 -22.57
C GLN A 5 15.71 23.23 -22.83
N PRO A 6 15.17 23.32 -24.05
CA PRO A 6 13.86 22.76 -24.37
C PRO A 6 13.92 21.25 -24.15
N SER A 7 13.12 20.78 -23.19
CA SER A 7 13.01 19.35 -22.90
C SER A 7 12.70 18.58 -24.19
N PRO A 8 13.41 17.48 -24.49
CA PRO A 8 13.22 16.74 -25.72
C PRO A 8 11.76 16.31 -25.85
N ARG A 9 11.09 16.73 -26.93
CA ARG A 9 9.71 16.36 -27.24
C ARG A 9 9.63 14.84 -27.43
N ARG A 10 9.27 14.11 -26.37
CA ARG A 10 9.01 12.67 -26.45
C ARG A 10 7.77 12.45 -27.32
N ARG A 11 7.89 11.55 -28.30
CA ARG A 11 6.84 11.22 -29.28
C ARG A 11 5.79 10.34 -28.59
N ALA A 12 4.51 10.64 -28.80
CA ALA A 12 3.42 9.79 -28.32
C ALA A 12 3.58 8.37 -28.89
N VAL A 13 3.58 7.37 -28.02
CA VAL A 13 3.69 5.97 -28.42
C VAL A 13 2.33 5.52 -28.95
N LYS A 14 2.27 5.19 -30.24
CA LYS A 14 1.08 4.59 -30.85
C LYS A 14 1.02 3.12 -30.49
N LEU A 15 -0.17 2.65 -30.13
CA LEU A 15 -0.43 1.24 -29.86
C LEU A 15 -0.84 0.55 -31.16
N ASP A 16 -0.31 -0.65 -31.36
CA ASP A 16 -0.77 -1.52 -32.43
C ASP A 16 -2.23 -1.94 -32.20
N PRO A 17 -2.99 -2.29 -33.26
CA PRO A 17 -4.43 -2.55 -33.17
C PRO A 17 -4.82 -3.65 -32.17
N LEU A 18 -3.98 -4.68 -32.04
CA LEU A 18 -4.26 -5.83 -31.16
C LEU A 18 -4.04 -5.48 -29.67
N PRO A 19 -2.88 -4.92 -29.24
CA PRO A 19 -2.72 -4.37 -27.90
C PRO A 19 -3.79 -3.33 -27.56
N ARG A 20 -4.18 -2.49 -28.52
CA ARG A 20 -5.22 -1.47 -28.32
C ARG A 20 -6.56 -2.11 -27.90
N TRP A 21 -7.00 -3.14 -28.60
CA TRP A 21 -8.24 -3.85 -28.26
C TRP A 21 -8.15 -4.57 -26.91
N LEU A 22 -7.02 -5.22 -26.61
CA LEU A 22 -6.80 -5.89 -25.33
C LEU A 22 -6.85 -4.91 -24.16
N THR A 23 -6.16 -3.77 -24.26
CA THR A 23 -6.17 -2.70 -23.26
C THR A 23 -7.58 -2.18 -23.02
N GLY A 24 -8.35 -1.95 -24.08
CA GLY A 24 -9.75 -1.53 -23.96
C GLY A 24 -10.64 -2.56 -23.26
N LEU A 25 -10.44 -3.85 -23.56
CA LEU A 25 -11.21 -4.94 -22.96
C LEU A 25 -10.87 -5.11 -21.47
N VAL A 26 -9.59 -5.06 -21.11
CA VAL A 26 -9.14 -5.05 -19.71
C VAL A 26 -9.76 -3.87 -18.96
N GLY A 27 -9.71 -2.68 -19.56
CA GLY A 27 -10.32 -1.49 -18.97
C GLY A 27 -11.82 -1.64 -18.73
N ALA A 28 -12.54 -2.20 -19.70
CA ALA A 28 -13.97 -2.45 -19.57
C ALA A 28 -14.29 -3.43 -18.44
N VAL A 29 -13.52 -4.52 -18.33
CA VAL A 29 -13.66 -5.49 -17.23
C VAL A 29 -13.40 -4.84 -15.88
N MET A 30 -12.31 -4.07 -15.74
CA MET A 30 -12.00 -3.35 -14.50
C MET A 30 -13.07 -2.32 -14.14
N LEU A 31 -13.57 -1.58 -15.12
CA LEU A 31 -14.63 -0.59 -14.94
C LEU A 31 -15.92 -1.26 -14.44
N SER A 32 -16.34 -2.36 -15.08
CA SER A 32 -17.53 -3.11 -14.68
C SER A 32 -17.36 -3.77 -13.30
N ALA A 33 -16.17 -4.30 -13.00
CA ALA A 33 -15.86 -4.86 -11.69
C ALA A 33 -15.90 -3.79 -10.59
N GLY A 34 -15.28 -2.63 -10.82
CA GLY A 34 -15.33 -1.49 -9.91
C GLY A 34 -16.75 -0.98 -9.69
N GLY A 35 -17.52 -0.82 -10.78
CA GLY A 35 -18.92 -0.41 -10.71
C GLY A 35 -19.83 -1.42 -10.00
N THR A 36 -19.54 -2.72 -10.08
CA THR A 36 -20.28 -3.74 -9.30
C THR A 36 -19.85 -3.73 -7.84
N ALA A 37 -18.56 -3.52 -7.57
CA ALA A 37 -18.01 -3.45 -6.23
C ALA A 37 -18.58 -2.27 -5.42
N THR A 38 -18.88 -1.12 -6.06
CA THR A 38 -19.52 0.01 -5.36
C THR A 38 -20.91 -0.31 -4.80
N PHE A 39 -21.60 -1.31 -5.34
CA PHE A 39 -22.92 -1.74 -4.82
C PHE A 39 -22.86 -2.91 -3.86
N THR A 40 -21.72 -3.62 -3.81
CA THR A 40 -21.60 -4.88 -3.05
C THR A 40 -20.63 -4.80 -1.88
N GLN A 41 -19.82 -3.75 -1.79
CA GLN A 41 -18.84 -3.55 -0.75
C GLN A 41 -19.01 -2.18 -0.07
N ASP A 42 -18.96 -2.16 1.26
CA ASP A 42 -19.02 -0.94 2.08
C ASP A 42 -17.69 -0.17 2.13
N VAL A 43 -16.74 -0.50 1.24
CA VAL A 43 -15.39 0.08 1.22
C VAL A 43 -15.27 1.02 0.03
N GLU A 44 -15.05 2.30 0.28
CA GLU A 44 -15.11 3.32 -0.78
C GLU A 44 -13.84 3.37 -1.66
N ALA A 45 -12.67 3.03 -1.12
CA ALA A 45 -11.39 3.27 -1.81
C ALA A 45 -11.12 2.29 -2.99
N GLY A 46 -11.38 1.00 -2.80
CA GLY A 46 -11.09 -0.04 -3.80
C GLY A 46 -11.92 0.07 -5.08
N PRO A 47 -13.25 0.16 -5.00
CA PRO A 47 -14.12 0.31 -6.17
C PRO A 47 -13.82 1.56 -6.99
N VAL A 48 -13.54 2.69 -6.34
CA VAL A 48 -13.19 3.94 -7.01
C VAL A 48 -11.87 3.79 -7.80
N ALA A 49 -10.86 3.14 -7.22
CA ALA A 49 -9.60 2.88 -7.92
C ALA A 49 -9.81 1.99 -9.17
N LEU A 50 -10.64 0.95 -9.09
CA LEU A 50 -10.99 0.08 -10.22
C LEU A 50 -11.76 0.83 -11.32
N ILE A 51 -12.68 1.72 -10.96
CA ILE A 51 -13.41 2.54 -11.93
C ILE A 51 -12.46 3.51 -12.64
N VAL A 52 -11.60 4.21 -11.90
CA VAL A 52 -10.66 5.17 -12.46
C VAL A 52 -9.66 4.48 -13.39
N SER A 53 -9.02 3.41 -12.92
CA SER A 53 -8.08 2.62 -13.73
C SER A 53 -8.79 1.99 -14.92
N GLY A 54 -9.95 1.38 -14.75
CA GLY A 54 -10.75 0.81 -15.85
C GLY A 54 -11.10 1.84 -16.91
N SER A 55 -11.59 3.02 -16.51
CA SER A 55 -11.88 4.14 -17.41
C SER A 55 -10.65 4.55 -18.21
N LEU A 56 -9.50 4.60 -17.54
CA LEU A 56 -8.23 4.99 -18.14
C LEU A 56 -7.78 3.99 -19.21
N PHE A 57 -7.83 2.69 -18.91
CA PHE A 57 -7.51 1.62 -19.87
C PHE A 57 -8.49 1.62 -21.07
N VAL A 58 -9.78 1.88 -20.85
CA VAL A 58 -10.76 2.06 -21.93
C VAL A 58 -10.37 3.25 -22.81
N LEU A 59 -10.02 4.40 -22.23
CA LEU A 59 -9.61 5.58 -22.98
C LEU A 59 -8.35 5.32 -23.80
N ILE A 60 -7.35 4.59 -23.27
CA ILE A 60 -6.15 4.19 -24.02
C ILE A 60 -6.53 3.26 -25.19
N GLY A 61 -7.43 2.30 -24.94
CA GLY A 61 -7.95 1.41 -25.98
C GLY A 61 -8.70 2.15 -27.09
N ILE A 62 -9.47 3.20 -26.77
CA ILE A 62 -10.15 4.01 -27.77
C ILE A 62 -9.17 4.91 -28.52
N ALA A 63 -8.28 5.60 -27.80
CA ALA A 63 -7.35 6.58 -28.36
C ALA A 63 -6.22 5.93 -29.16
N GLY A 64 -5.82 4.70 -28.83
CA GLY A 64 -4.71 4.00 -29.46
C GLY A 64 -3.35 4.64 -29.22
N VAL A 65 -3.24 5.47 -28.18
CA VAL A 65 -2.02 6.14 -27.76
C VAL A 65 -1.84 6.00 -26.27
N LEU A 66 -0.62 5.67 -25.84
CA LEU A 66 -0.28 5.62 -24.42
C LEU A 66 0.03 7.05 -23.96
N PRO A 67 -0.71 7.61 -22.99
CA PRO A 67 -0.36 8.92 -22.44
C PRO A 67 1.01 8.81 -21.78
N THR A 68 1.95 9.68 -22.15
CA THR A 68 3.28 9.68 -21.54
C THR A 68 3.37 10.59 -20.31
N ARG A 69 2.40 11.50 -20.17
CA ARG A 69 2.25 12.42 -19.04
C ARG A 69 0.79 12.57 -18.70
N LEU A 70 0.49 12.63 -17.41
CA LEU A 70 -0.80 13.04 -16.91
C LEU A 70 -0.61 14.37 -16.18
N LYS A 71 -1.25 15.43 -16.69
CA LYS A 71 -1.32 16.71 -15.97
C LYS A 71 -2.64 16.75 -15.23
N VAL A 72 -2.60 16.76 -13.91
CA VAL A 72 -3.78 16.85 -13.05
C VAL A 72 -3.69 18.15 -12.27
N GLY A 73 -4.43 19.17 -12.70
CA GLY A 73 -4.30 20.53 -12.16
C GLY A 73 -2.92 21.13 -12.47
N GLU A 74 -2.22 21.58 -11.42
CA GLU A 74 -0.86 22.12 -11.52
C GLU A 74 0.25 21.06 -11.42
N GLY A 75 -0.07 19.82 -11.06
CA GLY A 75 0.89 18.73 -10.98
C GLY A 75 1.10 18.03 -12.32
N GLU A 76 2.36 17.86 -12.73
CA GLU A 76 2.77 16.93 -13.79
C GLU A 76 3.31 15.66 -13.15
N ALA A 77 2.70 14.52 -13.44
CA ALA A 77 3.20 13.21 -13.03
C ALA A 77 3.55 12.39 -14.28
N GLU A 78 4.63 11.62 -14.18
CA GLU A 78 4.93 10.63 -15.23
C GLU A 78 3.86 9.54 -15.19
N TRP A 79 3.38 9.15 -16.36
CA TRP A 79 2.30 8.17 -16.48
C TRP A 79 2.59 6.86 -15.74
N ILE A 80 3.85 6.41 -15.78
CA ILE A 80 4.31 5.19 -15.12
C ILE A 80 4.14 5.29 -13.60
N GLU A 81 4.37 6.48 -13.01
CA GLU A 81 4.19 6.69 -11.57
C GLU A 81 2.70 6.60 -11.19
N VAL A 82 1.83 7.28 -11.95
CA VAL A 82 0.38 7.28 -11.70
C VAL A 82 -0.23 5.88 -11.85
N VAL A 83 0.15 5.16 -12.91
CA VAL A 83 -0.31 3.78 -13.12
C VAL A 83 0.27 2.85 -12.04
N GLY A 84 1.52 3.06 -11.64
CA GLY A 84 2.14 2.33 -10.53
C GLY A 84 1.36 2.50 -9.22
N GLU A 85 0.98 3.72 -8.86
CA GLU A 85 0.16 3.98 -7.66
C GLU A 85 -1.25 3.37 -7.75
N ALA A 86 -1.89 3.44 -8.93
CA ALA A 86 -3.21 2.87 -9.14
C ALA A 86 -3.21 1.33 -9.06
N ILE A 87 -2.23 0.69 -9.70
CA ILE A 87 -2.06 -0.77 -9.63
C ILE A 87 -1.74 -1.19 -8.19
N GLU A 88 -0.88 -0.46 -7.49
CA GLU A 88 -0.57 -0.72 -6.08
C GLU A 88 -1.83 -0.65 -5.20
N THR A 89 -2.66 0.37 -5.36
CA THR A 89 -3.93 0.49 -4.62
C THR A 89 -4.85 -0.71 -4.89
N VAL A 90 -4.85 -1.20 -6.13
CA VAL A 90 -5.60 -2.40 -6.50
C VAL A 90 -4.99 -3.65 -5.85
N VAL A 91 -3.66 -3.80 -5.87
CA VAL A 91 -2.94 -4.92 -5.22
C VAL A 91 -3.17 -4.93 -3.70
N GLU A 92 -3.12 -3.79 -3.04
CA GLU A 92 -3.43 -3.63 -1.61
C GLU A 92 -4.89 -4.00 -1.31
N ALA A 93 -5.82 -3.65 -2.20
CA ALA A 93 -7.25 -3.98 -2.06
C ALA A 93 -7.58 -5.44 -2.41
N VAL A 94 -6.66 -6.18 -3.04
CA VAL A 94 -6.89 -7.57 -3.45
C VAL A 94 -6.92 -8.48 -2.22
N ARG A 95 -7.96 -9.33 -2.18
CA ARG A 95 -8.11 -10.34 -1.13
C ARG A 95 -6.95 -11.35 -1.14
N PRO A 96 -6.53 -11.90 0.01
CA PRO A 96 -5.40 -12.82 0.10
C PRO A 96 -5.50 -14.02 -0.85
N GLU A 97 -6.72 -14.54 -1.03
CA GLU A 97 -6.98 -15.70 -1.89
C GLU A 97 -6.76 -15.38 -3.38
N ALA A 98 -6.86 -14.10 -3.74
CA ALA A 98 -6.60 -13.60 -5.09
C ALA A 98 -5.16 -13.10 -5.28
N ARG A 99 -4.32 -13.07 -4.24
CA ARG A 99 -2.90 -12.68 -4.35
C ARG A 99 -2.13 -13.61 -5.30
N VAL A 100 -2.39 -14.91 -5.24
CA VAL A 100 -1.78 -15.89 -6.17
C VAL A 100 -2.15 -15.57 -7.63
N GLN A 101 -3.39 -15.14 -7.88
CA GLN A 101 -3.86 -14.76 -9.21
C GLN A 101 -3.25 -13.43 -9.66
N VAL A 102 -3.11 -12.47 -8.75
CA VAL A 102 -2.41 -11.21 -9.00
C VAL A 102 -0.92 -11.46 -9.27
N GLU A 103 -0.27 -12.35 -8.54
CA GLU A 103 1.14 -12.67 -8.75
C GLU A 103 1.35 -13.37 -10.11
N HIS A 104 0.45 -14.27 -10.50
CA HIS A 104 0.43 -14.84 -11.84
C HIS A 104 0.21 -13.75 -12.92
N ALA A 105 -0.75 -12.83 -12.70
CA ALA A 105 -0.99 -11.71 -13.61
C ALA A 105 0.21 -10.74 -13.69
N LEU A 106 0.92 -10.52 -12.59
CA LEU A 106 2.16 -9.73 -12.56
C LEU A 106 3.31 -10.44 -13.27
N GLN A 107 3.36 -11.77 -13.21
CA GLN A 107 4.34 -12.57 -13.93
C GLN A 107 4.09 -12.56 -15.44
N GLU A 108 2.82 -12.62 -15.86
CA GLU A 108 2.44 -12.36 -17.25
C GLU A 108 2.76 -10.92 -17.64
N LEU A 109 2.42 -9.93 -16.81
CA LEU A 109 2.74 -8.52 -17.05
C LEU A 109 4.24 -8.32 -17.22
N TYR A 110 5.09 -9.05 -16.49
CA TYR A 110 6.54 -8.97 -16.64
C TYR A 110 7.03 -9.36 -18.04
N SER A 111 6.33 -10.29 -18.71
CA SER A 111 6.66 -10.70 -20.08
C SER A 111 6.30 -9.65 -21.14
N PHE A 112 5.30 -8.80 -20.86
CA PHE A 112 4.81 -7.78 -21.79
C PHE A 112 5.32 -6.36 -21.48
N ALA A 113 5.52 -6.04 -20.20
CA ALA A 113 5.85 -4.72 -19.67
C ALA A 113 6.73 -4.84 -18.40
N PRO A 114 8.00 -5.26 -18.56
CA PRO A 114 8.90 -5.54 -17.44
C PRO A 114 9.12 -4.32 -16.52
N GLU A 115 9.09 -3.11 -17.08
CA GLU A 115 9.27 -1.85 -16.35
C GLU A 115 8.12 -1.61 -15.34
N VAL A 116 6.87 -1.86 -15.74
CA VAL A 116 5.70 -1.69 -14.85
C VAL A 116 5.68 -2.77 -13.78
N ALA A 117 5.95 -4.02 -14.16
CA ALA A 117 6.03 -5.14 -13.21
C ALA A 117 7.16 -4.95 -12.19
N GLN A 118 8.28 -4.33 -12.57
CA GLN A 118 9.37 -4.00 -11.66
C GLN A 118 8.96 -2.95 -10.62
N VAL A 119 8.16 -1.95 -10.98
CA VAL A 119 7.63 -0.95 -10.03
C VAL A 119 6.74 -1.61 -8.98
N VAL A 120 5.82 -2.48 -9.41
CA VAL A 120 4.94 -3.21 -8.47
C VAL A 120 5.74 -4.14 -7.57
N ARG A 121 6.71 -4.89 -8.12
CA ARG A 121 7.57 -5.77 -7.33
C ARG A 121 8.42 -5.00 -6.31
N GLN A 122 8.96 -3.83 -6.68
CA GLN A 122 9.73 -2.99 -5.77
C GLN A 122 8.86 -2.48 -4.61
N ALA A 123 7.60 -2.16 -4.87
CA ALA A 123 6.64 -1.78 -3.84
C ALA A 123 6.41 -2.91 -2.83
N SER A 124 6.07 -4.11 -3.31
CA SER A 124 5.81 -5.27 -2.44
C SER A 124 7.07 -5.76 -1.71
N ALA A 125 8.25 -5.67 -2.34
CA ALA A 125 9.51 -6.04 -1.72
C ALA A 125 9.84 -5.16 -0.50
N GLY A 126 9.44 -3.88 -0.54
CA GLY A 126 9.62 -2.95 0.58
C GLY A 126 8.91 -3.44 1.84
N GLU A 127 7.65 -3.84 1.72
CA GLU A 127 6.84 -4.34 2.85
C GLU A 127 7.41 -5.62 3.44
N TYR A 128 7.80 -6.59 2.61
CA TYR A 128 8.39 -7.83 3.09
C TYR A 128 9.69 -7.58 3.87
N VAL A 129 10.52 -6.64 3.40
CA VAL A 129 11.73 -6.23 4.12
C VAL A 129 11.40 -5.58 5.46
N LEU A 130 10.34 -4.77 5.55
CA LEU A 130 9.91 -4.19 6.83
C LEU A 130 9.42 -5.26 7.80
N LEU A 131 8.56 -6.18 7.35
CA LEU A 131 8.00 -7.24 8.17
C LEU A 131 9.07 -8.23 8.64
N SER A 132 10.03 -8.60 7.79
CA SER A 132 11.14 -9.47 8.19
C SER A 132 12.01 -8.84 9.29
N ARG A 133 12.29 -7.54 9.21
CA ARG A 133 13.02 -6.82 10.26
C ARG A 133 12.21 -6.71 11.55
N LEU A 134 10.90 -6.45 11.44
CA LEU A 134 10.00 -6.47 12.59
C LEU A 134 9.99 -7.85 13.25
N ALA A 135 9.94 -8.93 12.48
CA ALA A 135 9.96 -10.29 13.01
C ALA A 135 11.23 -10.55 13.83
N SER A 136 12.40 -10.10 13.36
CA SER A 136 13.65 -10.16 14.13
C SER A 136 13.56 -9.39 15.46
N SER A 137 12.96 -8.20 15.45
CA SER A 137 12.73 -7.41 16.68
C SER A 137 11.77 -8.09 17.66
N VAL A 138 10.68 -8.66 17.15
CA VAL A 138 9.70 -9.43 17.93
C VAL A 138 10.39 -10.62 18.60
N GLU A 139 11.16 -11.41 17.86
CA GLU A 139 11.88 -12.57 18.38
C GLU A 139 12.87 -12.18 19.48
N ARG A 140 13.65 -11.11 19.27
CA ARG A 140 14.59 -10.60 20.29
C ARG A 140 13.92 -10.19 21.59
N LEU A 141 12.69 -9.67 21.52
CA LEU A 141 11.92 -9.22 22.68
C LEU A 141 11.09 -10.35 23.32
N GLY A 142 11.16 -11.58 22.79
CA GLY A 142 10.38 -12.71 23.31
C GLY A 142 8.88 -12.58 23.06
N LEU A 143 8.49 -11.83 22.02
CA LEU A 143 7.11 -11.65 21.61
C LEU A 143 6.75 -12.68 20.52
N GLU A 144 5.46 -12.87 20.28
CA GLU A 144 4.95 -13.72 19.18
C GLU A 144 4.44 -12.84 18.02
N ILE A 145 4.66 -13.26 16.78
CA ILE A 145 4.12 -12.59 15.59
C ILE A 145 3.30 -13.57 14.73
N ALA A 146 2.07 -13.18 14.44
CA ALA A 146 1.22 -13.82 13.45
C ALA A 146 1.16 -12.95 12.20
N LEU A 147 1.82 -13.40 11.13
CA LEU A 147 1.68 -12.80 9.80
C LEU A 147 0.33 -13.18 9.22
N GLU A 148 -0.29 -12.25 8.47
CA GLU A 148 -1.56 -12.52 7.81
C GLU A 148 -2.68 -13.00 8.75
N PRO A 149 -2.96 -12.26 9.83
CA PRO A 149 -4.04 -12.63 10.74
C PRO A 149 -5.38 -12.61 9.96
N GLY A 150 -6.17 -13.67 10.09
CA GLY A 150 -7.50 -13.76 9.45
C GLY A 150 -8.52 -12.74 9.96
N ILE A 151 -8.10 -11.78 10.79
CA ILE A 151 -8.94 -10.77 11.44
C ILE A 151 -9.16 -9.60 10.49
N ARG A 152 -10.42 -9.20 10.32
CA ARG A 152 -10.81 -8.02 9.55
C ARG A 152 -11.70 -7.10 10.41
N VAL A 153 -11.36 -5.83 10.46
CA VAL A 153 -12.18 -4.78 11.09
C VAL A 153 -12.62 -3.83 10.00
N ASN A 154 -13.90 -3.88 9.61
CA ASN A 154 -14.47 -3.02 8.57
C ASN A 154 -13.68 -3.03 7.25
N GLY A 155 -13.27 -4.21 6.80
CA GLY A 155 -12.46 -4.38 5.59
C GLY A 155 -10.96 -4.14 5.78
N ALA A 156 -10.53 -3.43 6.83
CA ALA A 156 -9.12 -3.29 7.15
C ALA A 156 -8.57 -4.58 7.78
N ARG A 157 -7.36 -4.96 7.38
CA ARG A 157 -6.62 -6.12 7.89
C ARG A 157 -5.22 -5.63 8.26
N PRO A 158 -4.70 -5.97 9.45
CA PRO A 158 -3.30 -5.69 9.75
C PRO A 158 -2.41 -6.68 8.99
N ASP A 159 -1.20 -6.27 8.66
CA ASP A 159 -0.22 -7.13 7.99
C ASP A 159 0.32 -8.19 8.96
N ALA A 160 0.41 -7.84 10.24
CA ALA A 160 0.76 -8.74 11.32
C ALA A 160 0.07 -8.38 12.64
N ILE A 161 -0.01 -9.35 13.55
CA ILE A 161 -0.34 -9.13 14.96
C ILE A 161 0.85 -9.58 15.80
N VAL A 162 1.33 -8.68 16.65
CA VAL A 162 2.31 -9.01 17.68
C VAL A 162 1.59 -9.25 19.00
N THR A 163 1.94 -10.31 19.71
CA THR A 163 1.31 -10.71 20.98
C THR A 163 2.39 -10.92 22.03
N ASP A 164 2.13 -10.50 23.27
CA ASP A 164 3.01 -10.81 24.41
C ASP A 164 2.56 -12.06 25.18
N ASP A 165 3.30 -12.42 26.23
CA ASP A 165 3.07 -13.59 27.07
C ASP A 165 1.74 -13.56 27.84
N ILE A 166 1.20 -12.36 28.11
CA ILE A 166 -0.10 -12.18 28.76
C ILE A 166 -1.26 -11.98 27.77
N GLY A 167 -1.00 -12.12 26.47
CA GLY A 167 -2.02 -12.10 25.42
C GLY A 167 -2.49 -10.71 24.97
N ARG A 168 -1.76 -9.64 25.34
CA ARG A 168 -1.96 -8.29 24.77
C ARG A 168 -1.56 -8.31 23.30
N LYS A 169 -2.30 -7.58 22.46
CA LYS A 169 -2.14 -7.60 21.00
C LYS A 169 -1.87 -6.22 20.44
N LEU A 170 -0.93 -6.15 19.51
CA LEU A 170 -0.55 -4.96 18.76
C LEU A 170 -0.77 -5.24 17.27
N TRP A 171 -1.55 -4.40 16.57
CA TRP A 171 -1.66 -4.53 15.12
C TRP A 171 -0.51 -3.85 14.45
N VAL A 172 -0.01 -4.46 13.40
CA VAL A 172 1.06 -3.92 12.59
C VAL A 172 0.52 -3.58 11.21
N ILE A 173 0.81 -2.37 10.74
CA ILE A 173 0.57 -1.93 9.38
C ILE A 173 1.92 -1.58 8.75
N ALA A 174 2.32 -2.32 7.73
CA ALA A 174 3.52 -2.08 6.96
C ALA A 174 3.20 -1.20 5.76
N ILE A 175 3.96 -0.13 5.60
CA ILE A 175 3.84 0.78 4.46
C ILE A 175 5.17 0.74 3.74
N GLY A 176 5.23 0.10 2.57
CA GLY A 176 6.47 -0.04 1.79
C GLY A 176 7.06 1.27 1.26
N ARG A 177 6.33 2.39 1.42
CA ARG A 177 6.66 3.72 0.86
C ARG A 177 6.56 4.83 1.90
N ARG A 178 6.49 6.08 1.42
CA ARG A 178 6.34 7.26 2.27
C ARG A 178 5.03 7.22 3.03
N LEU A 179 5.13 7.17 4.36
CA LEU A 179 4.02 7.44 5.26
C LEU A 179 3.39 8.81 4.95
N LYS A 180 2.12 8.81 4.55
CA LYS A 180 1.34 10.02 4.32
C LYS A 180 0.63 10.40 5.62
N SER A 181 0.50 11.70 5.89
CA SER A 181 -0.12 12.21 7.13
C SER A 181 -1.57 11.74 7.33
N TRP A 182 -2.33 11.58 6.24
CA TRP A 182 -3.71 11.10 6.30
C TRP A 182 -3.82 9.63 6.75
N GLN A 183 -2.80 8.79 6.53
CA GLN A 183 -2.82 7.38 6.95
C GLN A 183 -2.82 7.25 8.48
N VAL A 184 -2.11 8.14 9.18
CA VAL A 184 -2.18 8.24 10.65
C VAL A 184 -3.59 8.65 11.10
N GLY A 185 -4.22 9.59 10.39
CA GLY A 185 -5.60 10.02 10.65
C GLY A 185 -6.62 8.87 10.50
N VAL A 186 -6.50 8.08 9.42
CA VAL A 186 -7.34 6.89 9.21
C VAL A 186 -7.10 5.84 10.30
N THR A 187 -5.84 5.64 10.70
CA THR A 187 -5.48 4.69 11.77
C THR A 187 -6.12 5.06 13.11
N ARG A 188 -6.28 6.36 13.43
CA ARG A 188 -7.03 6.78 14.64
C ARG A 188 -8.49 6.33 14.62
N GLN A 189 -9.17 6.46 13.49
CA GLN A 189 -10.56 6.02 13.37
C GLN A 189 -10.68 4.50 13.50
N LEU A 190 -9.64 3.78 13.06
CA LEU A 190 -9.55 2.33 13.17
C LEU A 190 -9.35 1.87 14.62
N LEU A 191 -8.54 2.58 15.43
CA LEU A 191 -8.30 2.25 16.85
C LEU A 191 -9.58 2.08 17.65
N THR A 192 -10.50 3.05 17.57
CA THR A 192 -11.80 3.00 18.25
C THR A 192 -12.55 1.69 17.96
N ARG A 193 -12.46 1.22 16.71
CA ARG A 193 -13.16 0.01 16.26
C ARG A 193 -12.44 -1.27 16.66
N ILE A 194 -11.11 -1.29 16.60
CA ILE A 194 -10.33 -2.46 17.02
C ILE A 194 -10.54 -2.71 18.51
N LYS A 195 -10.44 -1.66 19.33
CA LYS A 195 -10.64 -1.75 20.79
C LYS A 195 -12.03 -2.27 21.15
N ALA A 196 -13.07 -1.87 20.41
CA ALA A 196 -14.43 -2.38 20.61
C ALA A 196 -14.57 -3.88 20.32
N GLN A 197 -13.70 -4.47 19.50
CA GLN A 197 -13.74 -5.90 19.17
C GLN A 197 -12.82 -6.75 20.04
N ASN A 198 -11.76 -6.17 20.62
CA ASN A 198 -10.82 -6.91 21.44
C ASN A 198 -10.20 -6.02 22.53
N GLU A 199 -10.55 -6.32 23.79
CA GLU A 199 -10.04 -5.60 24.96
C GLU A 199 -8.54 -5.80 25.21
N THR A 200 -7.93 -6.87 24.68
CA THR A 200 -6.49 -7.11 24.84
C THR A 200 -5.63 -6.25 23.91
N PHE A 201 -6.27 -5.40 23.10
CA PHE A 201 -5.60 -4.59 22.11
C PHE A 201 -4.93 -3.35 22.70
N VAL A 202 -3.61 -3.21 22.51
CA VAL A 202 -2.83 -2.07 23.05
C VAL A 202 -2.72 -0.90 22.07
N GLY A 203 -2.80 -1.17 20.77
CA GLY A 203 -2.76 -0.13 19.75
C GLY A 203 -2.22 -0.59 18.40
N VAL A 204 -1.81 0.37 17.56
CA VAL A 204 -1.35 0.10 16.19
C VAL A 204 0.10 0.57 16.01
N LEU A 205 0.96 -0.30 15.50
CA LEU A 205 2.30 0.01 15.05
C LEU A 205 2.30 0.16 13.52
N ILE A 206 2.60 1.36 13.05
CA ILE A 206 2.85 1.64 11.64
C ILE A 206 4.36 1.57 11.42
N ILE A 207 4.79 0.68 10.53
CA ILE A 207 6.18 0.59 10.09
C ILE A 207 6.32 1.11 8.66
N ALA A 208 7.29 1.98 8.42
CA ALA A 208 7.53 2.57 7.10
C ALA A 208 9.03 2.77 6.85
N PRO A 209 9.52 2.84 5.59
CA PRO A 209 10.89 3.26 5.32
C PRO A 209 11.14 4.69 5.82
N ALA A 210 12.36 4.91 6.31
CA ALA A 210 12.81 6.25 6.67
C ALA A 210 13.07 7.08 5.39
N LEU A 211 12.20 8.05 5.14
CA LEU A 211 12.36 9.05 4.08
C LEU A 211 12.52 10.43 4.71
N GLN A 212 13.15 11.35 3.96
CA GLN A 212 13.41 12.71 4.44
C GLN A 212 12.11 13.39 4.91
N GLY A 213 12.10 13.87 6.16
CA GLY A 213 10.94 14.51 6.79
C GLY A 213 9.97 13.57 7.52
N ASN A 214 10.20 12.26 7.50
CA ASN A 214 9.50 11.35 8.38
C ASN A 214 10.22 11.30 9.74
N GLU A 215 9.46 11.46 10.81
CA GLU A 215 9.96 11.33 12.18
C GLU A 215 9.23 10.18 12.87
N GLN A 216 9.93 9.51 13.79
CA GLN A 216 9.26 8.63 14.72
C GLN A 216 8.26 9.45 15.52
N ARG A 217 7.11 8.86 15.77
CA ARG A 217 6.06 9.52 16.54
C ARG A 217 5.22 8.50 17.26
N THR A 218 4.96 8.79 18.53
CA THR A 218 3.92 8.11 19.31
C THR A 218 2.73 9.06 19.43
N ASP A 219 1.56 8.58 19.06
CA ASP A 219 0.30 9.33 19.12
C ASP A 219 -0.69 8.61 20.02
N ARG A 220 -0.85 9.13 21.24
CA ARG A 220 -1.70 8.51 22.28
C ARG A 220 -3.12 9.05 22.18
N THR A 221 -4.09 8.15 22.17
CA THR A 221 -5.53 8.47 22.12
C THR A 221 -6.26 7.80 23.30
N SER A 222 -7.53 8.12 23.51
CA SER A 222 -8.37 7.41 24.50
C SER A 222 -8.58 5.92 24.17
N ASP A 223 -8.43 5.57 22.88
CA ASP A 223 -8.76 4.25 22.36
C ASP A 223 -7.52 3.37 22.10
N GLY A 224 -6.35 3.83 22.52
CA GLY A 224 -5.08 3.15 22.32
C GLY A 224 -4.00 4.10 21.80
N THR A 225 -2.86 3.54 21.44
CA THR A 225 -1.71 4.32 20.96
C THR A 225 -1.37 3.93 19.53
N ILE A 226 -0.93 4.91 18.74
CA ILE A 226 -0.33 4.68 17.42
C ILE A 226 1.16 4.92 17.56
N TRP A 227 1.97 3.91 17.24
CA TRP A 227 3.41 4.04 17.14
C TRP A 227 3.79 4.12 15.67
N VAL A 228 4.66 5.07 15.31
CA VAL A 228 5.24 5.17 13.98
C VAL A 228 6.73 4.88 14.10
N ALA A 229 7.15 3.73 13.58
CA ALA A 229 8.55 3.32 13.55
C ALA A 229 9.09 3.33 12.12
N LEU A 230 10.30 3.87 11.95
CA LEU A 230 10.88 4.10 10.63
C LEU A 230 12.06 3.16 10.39
N ALA A 231 12.00 2.33 9.37
CA ALA A 231 13.12 1.48 8.98
C ALA A 231 14.20 2.32 8.31
N ARG A 232 15.27 2.61 9.04
CA ARG A 232 16.49 3.20 8.49
C ARG A 232 17.42 2.09 7.97
N LYS A 233 18.22 2.39 6.96
CA LYS A 233 19.22 1.44 6.47
C LYS A 233 20.29 1.24 7.54
N GLY A 234 20.46 0.02 8.03
CA GLY A 234 21.46 -0.32 9.05
C GLY A 234 21.09 0.05 10.49
N PHE A 235 19.81 0.36 10.77
CA PHE A 235 19.35 0.64 12.12
C PHE A 235 18.08 -0.16 12.42
N GLU A 236 18.14 -1.03 13.44
CA GLU A 236 17.02 -1.87 13.87
C GLU A 236 16.36 -1.37 15.18
N GLY A 237 16.99 -0.42 15.89
CA GLY A 237 16.55 0.02 17.21
C GLY A 237 15.18 0.71 17.25
N ASP A 238 14.69 1.18 16.10
CA ASP A 238 13.42 1.89 15.99
C ASP A 238 12.22 0.98 16.29
N PHE A 239 12.30 -0.30 15.92
CA PHE A 239 11.23 -1.27 16.18
C PHE A 239 11.27 -1.77 17.63
N ASP A 240 12.47 -2.05 18.14
CA ASP A 240 12.65 -2.51 19.52
C ASP A 240 12.11 -1.47 20.52
N HIS A 241 12.37 -0.18 20.27
CA HIS A 241 11.85 0.91 21.09
C HIS A 241 10.32 0.99 21.06
N ALA A 242 9.72 0.94 19.87
CA ALA A 242 8.27 1.01 19.72
C ALA A 242 7.55 -0.20 20.35
N LEU A 243 8.08 -1.41 20.16
CA LEU A 243 7.57 -2.63 20.78
C LEU A 243 7.76 -2.63 22.30
N GLY A 244 8.92 -2.19 22.78
CA GLY A 244 9.21 -2.07 24.20
C GLY A 244 8.29 -1.07 24.90
N GLU A 245 7.97 0.06 24.26
CA GLU A 245 6.97 1.00 24.75
C GLU A 245 5.56 0.38 24.71
N ALA A 246 5.18 -0.27 23.60
CA ALA A 246 3.83 -0.84 23.44
C ALA A 246 3.50 -1.94 24.45
N PHE A 247 4.50 -2.72 24.86
CA PHE A 247 4.34 -3.84 25.79
C PHE A 247 4.95 -3.57 27.17
N ASP A 248 5.33 -2.33 27.50
CA ASP A 248 5.93 -1.97 28.80
C ASP A 248 7.18 -2.81 29.19
N LEU A 249 8.00 -3.23 28.22
CA LEU A 249 9.11 -4.17 28.45
C LEU A 249 10.35 -3.54 29.12
N HIS A 250 10.36 -2.21 29.30
CA HIS A 250 11.49 -1.47 29.88
C HIS A 250 11.37 -1.21 31.39
N ARG A 251 10.57 -2.00 32.11
CA ARG A 251 10.41 -1.89 33.56
C ARG A 251 11.32 -2.82 34.35
#